data_AF-A0A953GD43-F1
#
_entry.id   AF-A0A953GD43-F1
#
_cell.length_a   1.000
_cell.length_b   1.000
_cell.length_c   1.000
_cell.angle_alpha   90.00
_cell.angle_beta   90.00
_cell.angle_gamma   90.00
#
_symmetry.space_group_name_H-M   'P 1'
#
loop_
_entity.id
_entity.type
_entity.pdbx_description
1 polymer ?
#
loop_
_entity_poly.entity_id
_entity_poly.type
_entity_poly.pdbx_seq_one_letter_code
_entity_poly.pdbx_strand_id
1 'polypeptide(L)'
;MNRGRMLEKLEAQRVAFITTKLQLTSDESARFWPVYNEYSRKRMELRKESRMHYGQQESEESVDDQLEKEEQALKLKKKYYEIFKTTLPESKLSKLEDAEKEFRMEVIKALRQRRAERNR
;
A
#
# COMPACT_ATOMS: atom_id res chain seq x y z
N MET A 1 3.26 -23.95 6.84
CA MET A 1 3.41 -23.04 8.00
C MET A 1 4.32 -21.82 7.70
N ASN A 2 4.18 -21.06 6.59
CA ASN A 2 5.15 -19.96 6.30
C ASN A 2 4.59 -18.66 5.69
N ARG A 3 3.25 -18.48 5.59
CA ARG A 3 2.67 -17.24 5.04
C ARG A 3 2.77 -16.06 6.02
N GLY A 4 2.51 -16.26 7.30
CA GLY A 4 2.61 -15.22 8.33
C GLY A 4 4.00 -14.59 8.40
N ARG A 5 5.04 -15.41 8.59
CA ARG A 5 6.45 -14.94 8.59
C ARG A 5 6.87 -14.24 7.30
N MET A 6 6.30 -14.61 6.16
CA MET A 6 6.60 -13.95 4.88
C MET A 6 5.94 -12.56 4.80
N LEU A 7 4.72 -12.42 5.33
CA LEU A 7 4.03 -11.14 5.43
C LEU A 7 4.75 -10.19 6.39
N GLU A 8 5.12 -10.66 7.58
CA GLU A 8 5.87 -9.86 8.56
C GLU A 8 7.20 -9.36 7.98
N LYS A 9 7.93 -10.22 7.25
CA LYS A 9 9.17 -9.82 6.58
C LYS A 9 8.93 -8.75 5.50
N LEU A 10 7.86 -8.88 4.72
CA LEU A 10 7.50 -7.88 3.70
C LEU A 10 7.10 -6.56 4.34
N GLU A 11 6.37 -6.58 5.46
CA GLU A 11 6.01 -5.39 6.19
C GLU A 11 7.23 -4.69 6.80
N ALA A 12 8.14 -5.45 7.41
CA ALA A 12 9.40 -4.89 7.92
C ALA A 12 10.25 -4.28 6.80
N GLN A 13 10.34 -4.95 5.64
CA GLN A 13 11.01 -4.41 4.46
C GLN A 13 10.33 -3.13 3.95
N ARG A 14 9.00 -3.08 3.94
CA ARG A 14 8.25 -1.88 3.56
C ARG A 14 8.55 -0.72 4.49
N VAL A 15 8.54 -0.97 5.81
CA VAL A 15 8.84 0.02 6.83
C VAL A 15 10.23 0.60 6.62
N ALA A 16 11.24 -0.26 6.52
CA ALA A 16 12.61 0.15 6.28
C ALA A 16 12.74 0.95 4.97
N PHE A 17 12.16 0.46 3.87
CA PHE A 17 12.26 1.10 2.57
C PHE A 17 11.65 2.51 2.55
N ILE A 18 10.44 2.67 3.08
CA ILE A 18 9.75 3.97 3.12
C ILE A 18 10.48 4.93 4.06
N THR A 19 10.88 4.49 5.27
CA THR A 19 11.64 5.32 6.21
C THR A 19 12.94 5.84 5.57
N THR A 20 13.68 4.98 4.87
CA THR A 20 14.92 5.38 4.19
C THR A 20 14.66 6.31 3.01
N LYS A 21 13.68 6.03 2.14
CA LYS A 21 13.39 6.85 0.96
C LYS A 21 12.87 8.24 1.30
N LEU A 22 12.06 8.34 2.35
CA LEU A 22 11.52 9.62 2.83
C LEU A 22 12.49 10.35 3.77
N GLN A 23 13.58 9.69 4.19
CA GLN A 23 14.54 10.20 5.17
C GLN A 23 13.79 10.67 6.44
N LEU A 24 12.93 9.78 6.97
CA LEU A 24 12.16 10.08 8.16
C LEU A 24 13.08 10.06 9.38
N THR A 25 13.05 11.14 10.16
CA THR A 25 13.64 11.15 11.50
C THR A 25 12.83 10.28 12.45
N SER A 26 13.36 9.99 13.64
CA SER A 26 12.63 9.23 14.66
C SER A 26 11.32 9.90 15.07
N ASP A 27 11.32 11.24 15.21
CA ASP A 27 10.15 12.04 15.57
C ASP A 27 9.10 12.06 14.46
N GLU A 28 9.53 12.27 13.20
CA GLU A 28 8.64 12.17 12.05
C GLU A 28 8.06 10.77 11.86
N SER A 29 8.88 9.73 12.05
CA SER A 29 8.44 8.33 11.97
C SER A 29 7.36 8.03 13.00
N ALA A 30 7.52 8.51 14.25
CA ALA A 30 6.55 8.31 15.32
C ALA A 30 5.18 8.93 15.00
N ARG A 31 5.15 10.08 14.30
CA ARG A 31 3.90 10.72 13.84
C ARG A 31 3.34 10.11 12.56
N PHE A 32 4.21 9.72 11.62
CA PHE A 32 3.84 9.25 10.29
C PHE A 32 3.26 7.82 10.30
N TRP A 33 3.93 6.88 10.98
CA TRP A 33 3.58 5.46 10.91
C TRP A 33 2.17 5.14 11.40
N PRO A 34 1.64 5.74 12.49
CA PRO A 34 0.24 5.53 12.90
C PRO A 34 -0.76 5.88 11.80
N VAL A 35 -0.56 7.03 11.13
CA VAL A 35 -1.43 7.49 10.04
C VAL A 35 -1.28 6.60 8.81
N TYR A 36 -0.05 6.24 8.45
CA TYR A 36 0.23 5.37 7.31
C TYR A 36 -0.35 3.97 7.49
N ASN A 37 -0.23 3.40 8.69
CA ASN A 37 -0.78 2.08 9.00
C ASN A 37 -2.31 2.09 8.91
N GLU A 38 -2.96 3.14 9.41
CA GLU A 38 -4.40 3.30 9.29
C GLU A 38 -4.84 3.44 7.81
N TYR A 39 -4.15 4.28 7.04
CA TYR A 39 -4.39 4.45 5.61
C TYR A 39 -4.24 3.12 4.85
N SER A 40 -3.15 2.39 5.13
CA SER A 40 -2.86 1.10 4.52
C SER A 40 -3.93 0.06 4.86
N ARG A 41 -4.44 0.05 6.10
CA ARG A 41 -5.53 -0.82 6.53
C ARG A 41 -6.81 -0.52 5.77
N LYS A 42 -7.25 0.75 5.74
CA LYS A 42 -8.47 1.15 5.02
C LYS A 42 -8.40 0.89 3.52
N ARG A 43 -7.22 1.09 2.91
CA ARG A 43 -6.99 0.70 1.51
C ARG A 43 -7.10 -0.79 1.28
N MET A 44 -6.61 -1.61 2.22
CA MET A 44 -6.72 -3.05 2.13
C MET A 44 -8.19 -3.49 2.29
N GLU A 45 -8.91 -2.92 3.24
CA GLU A 45 -10.35 -3.18 3.47
C GLU A 45 -11.17 -2.88 2.20
N LEU A 46 -10.97 -1.70 1.61
CA LEU A 46 -11.63 -1.30 0.35
C LEU A 46 -11.32 -2.27 -0.81
N ARG A 47 -10.08 -2.76 -0.91
CA ARG A 47 -9.71 -3.77 -1.91
C ARG A 47 -10.27 -5.16 -1.60
N LYS A 48 -10.44 -5.50 -0.33
CA LYS A 48 -10.95 -6.81 0.09
C LYS A 48 -12.43 -6.92 -0.21
N GLU A 49 -13.18 -5.86 0.08
CA GLU A 49 -14.60 -5.73 -0.30
C GLU A 49 -14.77 -5.92 -1.81
N SER A 50 -13.94 -5.25 -2.60
CA SER A 50 -13.90 -5.44 -4.05
C SER A 50 -13.65 -6.90 -4.46
N ARG A 51 -12.76 -7.65 -3.80
CA ARG A 51 -12.45 -9.06 -4.15
C ARG A 51 -13.51 -10.07 -3.72
N MET A 52 -14.30 -9.81 -2.67
CA MET A 52 -15.32 -10.76 -2.21
C MET A 52 -16.45 -10.94 -3.24
N HIS A 53 -16.70 -9.92 -4.07
CA HIS A 53 -17.67 -9.99 -5.17
C HIS A 53 -17.24 -10.85 -6.36
N TYR A 54 -15.94 -11.17 -6.52
CA TYR A 54 -15.45 -11.99 -7.63
C TYR A 54 -15.56 -13.51 -7.40
N GLY A 55 -15.88 -13.94 -6.16
CA GLY A 55 -15.97 -15.36 -5.81
C GLY A 55 -17.31 -16.01 -6.17
N GLN A 56 -18.32 -15.22 -6.51
CA GLN A 56 -19.65 -15.67 -6.90
C GLN A 56 -19.96 -15.13 -8.29
N GLN A 57 -19.72 -15.96 -9.31
CA GLN A 57 -20.03 -15.72 -10.71
C GLN A 57 -19.23 -14.59 -11.38
N GLU A 58 -18.86 -14.80 -12.65
CA GLU A 58 -18.46 -13.76 -13.60
C GLU A 58 -19.59 -12.72 -13.75
N SER A 59 -19.82 -11.92 -12.72
CA SER A 59 -20.73 -10.81 -12.77
C SER A 59 -19.93 -9.68 -13.39
N GLU A 60 -20.31 -9.26 -14.59
CA GLU A 60 -19.82 -8.04 -15.22
C GLU A 60 -19.89 -6.92 -14.18
N GLU A 61 -18.74 -6.55 -13.60
CA GLU A 61 -18.65 -5.36 -12.76
C GLU A 61 -19.07 -4.20 -13.65
N SER A 62 -20.19 -3.55 -13.31
CA SER A 62 -20.64 -2.41 -14.10
C SER A 62 -19.54 -1.37 -14.10
N VAL A 63 -19.41 -0.65 -15.21
CA VAL A 63 -18.54 0.54 -15.26
C VAL A 63 -18.85 1.48 -14.09
N ASP A 64 -20.12 1.55 -13.66
CA ASP A 64 -20.56 2.34 -12.52
C ASP A 64 -19.96 1.85 -11.18
N ASP A 65 -19.95 0.54 -10.93
CA ASP A 65 -19.33 -0.06 -9.74
C ASP A 65 -17.82 0.20 -9.70
N GLN A 66 -17.15 0.13 -10.85
CA GLN A 66 -15.72 0.41 -10.94
C GLN A 66 -15.43 1.90 -10.65
N LEU A 67 -16.23 2.80 -11.22
CA LEU A 67 -16.12 4.24 -10.99
C LEU A 67 -16.39 4.61 -9.53
N GLU A 68 -17.38 3.99 -8.88
CA GLU A 68 -17.65 4.23 -7.46
C GLU A 68 -16.46 3.80 -6.59
N LYS A 69 -15.85 2.65 -6.88
CA LYS A 69 -14.65 2.16 -6.15
C LYS A 69 -13.46 3.09 -6.34
N GLU A 70 -13.24 3.57 -7.56
CA GLU A 70 -12.20 4.56 -7.86
C GLU A 70 -12.45 5.87 -7.09
N GLU A 71 -13.71 6.31 -7.02
CA GLU A 71 -14.12 7.49 -6.26
C GLU A 71 -13.86 7.32 -4.76
N GLN A 72 -14.26 6.18 -4.17
CA GLN A 72 -14.02 5.87 -2.77
C GLN A 72 -12.52 5.80 -2.46
N ALA A 73 -11.73 5.18 -3.34
CA ALA A 73 -10.27 5.13 -3.20
C ALA A 73 -9.63 6.53 -3.27
N LEU A 74 -10.13 7.39 -4.18
CA LEU A 74 -9.67 8.77 -4.31
C LEU A 74 -10.07 9.62 -3.11
N LYS A 75 -11.30 9.49 -2.62
CA LYS A 75 -11.79 10.16 -1.39
C LYS A 75 -10.93 9.76 -0.18
N LEU A 76 -10.65 8.48 -0.03
CA LEU A 76 -9.75 7.97 1.01
C LEU A 76 -8.35 8.57 0.86
N LYS A 77 -7.78 8.55 -0.35
CA LYS A 77 -6.46 9.14 -0.63
C LYS A 77 -6.42 10.62 -0.26
N LYS A 78 -7.40 11.43 -0.68
CA LYS A 78 -7.49 12.86 -0.37
C LYS A 78 -7.53 13.09 1.14
N LYS A 79 -8.39 12.37 1.87
CA LYS A 79 -8.52 12.50 3.32
C LYS A 79 -7.19 12.26 4.05
N TYR A 80 -6.48 11.19 3.70
CA TYR A 80 -5.20 10.90 4.35
C TYR A 80 -4.08 11.81 3.90
N TYR A 81 -4.10 12.30 2.65
CA TYR A 81 -3.13 13.28 2.18
C TYR A 81 -3.17 14.56 3.02
N GLU A 82 -4.36 15.05 3.36
CA GLU A 82 -4.52 16.21 4.24
C GLU A 82 -3.98 15.94 5.65
N ILE A 83 -4.14 14.73 6.18
CA ILE A 83 -3.56 14.34 7.47
C ILE A 83 -2.03 14.22 7.35
N PHE A 84 -1.51 13.66 6.25
CA PHE A 84 -0.07 13.52 6.08
C PHE A 84 0.65 14.87 6.00
N LYS A 85 0.02 15.89 5.41
CA LYS A 85 0.55 17.27 5.38
C LYS A 85 0.80 17.84 6.78
N THR A 86 0.05 17.42 7.80
CA THR A 86 0.28 17.88 9.19
C THR A 86 1.39 17.10 9.89
N THR A 87 1.71 15.90 9.39
CA THR A 87 2.74 15.02 9.97
C THR A 87 4.10 15.13 9.31
N LEU A 88 4.14 15.49 8.02
CA LEU A 88 5.33 15.53 7.19
C LEU A 88 5.34 16.77 6.27
N PRO A 89 6.53 17.33 5.97
CA PRO A 89 6.67 18.38 4.98
C PRO A 89 6.28 17.87 3.57
N GLU A 90 5.71 18.77 2.77
CA GLU A 90 5.19 18.45 1.43
C GLU A 90 6.25 17.84 0.50
N SER A 91 7.51 18.27 0.63
CA SER A 91 8.63 17.71 -0.13
C SER A 91 8.88 16.22 0.12
N LYS A 92 8.59 15.71 1.34
CA LYS A 92 8.66 14.29 1.67
C LYS A 92 7.39 13.55 1.28
N LEU A 93 6.25 14.22 1.37
CA LEU A 93 4.96 13.64 1.00
C LEU A 93 4.89 13.34 -0.50
N SER A 94 5.45 14.21 -1.36
CA SER A 94 5.56 13.92 -2.80
C SER A 94 6.38 12.65 -3.08
N LYS A 95 7.43 12.40 -2.29
CA LYS A 95 8.26 11.18 -2.40
C LYS A 95 7.55 9.92 -1.90
N LEU A 96 6.48 10.05 -1.11
CA LEU A 96 5.74 8.91 -0.59
C LEU A 96 5.12 8.08 -1.71
N GLU A 97 4.52 8.75 -2.69
CA GLU A 97 3.88 8.06 -3.82
C GLU A 97 4.89 7.27 -4.65
N ASP A 98 6.05 7.89 -4.91
CA ASP A 98 7.12 7.24 -5.66
C ASP A 98 7.75 6.09 -4.86
N ALA A 99 7.97 6.28 -3.56
CA ALA A 99 8.47 5.22 -2.68
C ALA A 99 7.50 4.02 -2.62
N GLU A 100 6.18 4.25 -2.57
CA GLU A 100 5.20 3.16 -2.62
C GLU A 100 5.22 2.40 -3.95
N LYS A 101 5.37 3.13 -5.07
CA LYS A 101 5.44 2.53 -6.41
C LYS A 101 6.72 1.72 -6.57
N GLU A 102 7.87 2.29 -6.21
CA GLU A 102 9.17 1.61 -6.25
C GLU A 102 9.16 0.33 -5.40
N PHE A 103 8.69 0.41 -4.16
CA PHE A 103 8.61 -0.76 -3.28
C PHE A 103 7.74 -1.86 -3.89
N ARG A 104 6.60 -1.49 -4.49
CA ARG A 104 5.72 -2.46 -5.16
C ARG A 104 6.40 -3.14 -6.34
N MET A 105 7.13 -2.39 -7.16
CA MET A 105 7.89 -2.94 -8.28
C MET A 105 8.97 -3.92 -7.79
N GLU A 106 9.70 -3.56 -6.74
CA GLU A 106 10.73 -4.42 -6.13
C GLU A 106 10.12 -5.71 -5.57
N VAL A 107 8.97 -5.64 -4.90
CA VAL A 107 8.26 -6.84 -4.43
C VAL A 107 7.84 -7.74 -5.61
N ILE A 108 7.29 -7.17 -6.68
CA ILE A 108 6.89 -7.94 -7.87
C ILE A 108 8.11 -8.61 -8.52
N LYS A 109 9.21 -7.87 -8.65
CA LYS A 109 10.47 -8.37 -9.21
C LYS A 109 11.03 -9.53 -8.37
N ALA A 110 11.10 -9.38 -7.05
CA ALA A 110 11.56 -10.43 -6.13
C ALA A 110 10.67 -11.68 -6.20
N LEU A 111 9.35 -11.50 -6.31
CA LEU A 111 8.41 -12.62 -6.48
C LEU A 111 8.62 -13.37 -7.80
N ARG A 112 8.86 -12.64 -8.90
CA ARG A 112 9.16 -13.24 -10.21
C ARG A 112 10.47 -14.01 -10.21
N GLN A 113 11.52 -13.45 -9.60
CA GLN A 113 12.83 -14.11 -9.49
C GLN A 113 12.75 -15.42 -8.72
N ARG A 114 12.13 -15.41 -7.53
CA ARG A 114 11.93 -16.63 -6.72
C ARG A 114 11.16 -17.71 -7.47
N ARG A 115 10.20 -17.33 -8.32
CA ARG A 115 9.46 -18.28 -9.16
C ARG A 115 10.34 -18.89 -10.23
N ALA A 116 11.21 -18.11 -10.87
CA ALA A 116 12.14 -18.58 -11.89
C ALA A 116 13.21 -19.53 -11.31
N GLU A 117 13.75 -19.20 -10.13
CA GLU A 117 14.73 -20.06 -9.42
C GLU A 117 14.14 -21.39 -8.99
N ARG A 118 12.86 -21.42 -8.60
CA ARG A 118 12.15 -22.65 -8.23
C ARG A 118 11.79 -23.54 -9.44
N ASN A 119 11.75 -22.98 -10.65
CA ASN A 119 11.40 -23.69 -11.88
C ASN A 119 12.63 -24.13 -12.70
N ARG A 120 13.84 -23.88 -12.18
CA ARG A 120 15.12 -24.40 -12.69
C ARG A 120 15.53 -25.60 -11.85
#